data_AF-A0A2G5U3X3-F1
#
_entry.id   AF-A0A2G5U3X3-F1
#
_cell.length_a   1.000
_cell.length_b   1.000
_cell.length_c   1.000
_cell.angle_alpha   90.00
_cell.angle_beta   90.00
_cell.angle_gamma   90.00
#
_symmetry.space_group_name_H-M   'P 1'
#
loop_
_entity.id
_entity.type
_entity.pdbx_description
1 polymer ?
#
loop_
_entity_poly.entity_id
_entity_poly.type
_entity_poly.pdbx_seq_one_letter_code
_entity_poly.pdbx_strand_id
1 'polypeptide(L)'
;MDNQFDLIFYDRFFNWEVMAGSYIVKNSKFSVDFLTEFSNYEQKLPKGAHGSDNGAIHLFFADKIFPGDLEVDTCREVYYNSWNSADLSAYTGCIRGILGSRTDFGNIRIMKKGTGWSKDDWLTSGLWNPARDFMLHGWKTKQLKTTPSDVLKPIPMKYDQWYNPLAGPIVVERCFIGNTSWSYTPRLLGDRKQIDESLMEYARKVDKEKAKSLGRLSLILENP
;
A
#
# COMPACT_ATOMS: atom_id res chain seq x y z
N MET A 1 12.35 -12.56 10.39
CA MET A 1 10.90 -12.76 10.17
C MET A 1 10.33 -13.27 11.47
N ASP A 2 9.17 -12.75 11.88
CA ASP A 2 8.45 -13.29 13.04
C ASP A 2 7.96 -14.70 12.70
N ASN A 3 8.47 -15.72 13.41
CA ASN A 3 8.21 -17.13 13.07
C ASN A 3 6.75 -17.55 13.24
N GLN A 4 5.95 -16.72 13.92
CA GLN A 4 4.52 -16.92 14.16
C GLN A 4 3.68 -16.78 12.88
N PHE A 5 4.13 -15.99 11.89
CA PHE A 5 3.33 -15.68 10.71
C PHE A 5 3.92 -16.31 9.45
N ASP A 6 3.04 -16.80 8.59
CA ASP A 6 3.40 -17.31 7.28
C ASP A 6 3.39 -16.20 6.23
N LEU A 7 2.45 -15.26 6.33
CA LEU A 7 2.40 -14.07 5.47
C LEU A 7 2.34 -12.79 6.30
N ILE A 8 3.14 -11.80 5.91
CA ILE A 8 3.13 -10.47 6.51
C ILE A 8 2.89 -9.46 5.39
N PHE A 9 1.79 -8.75 5.50
CA PHE A 9 1.39 -7.60 4.70
C PHE A 9 1.46 -6.33 5.54
N TYR A 10 1.17 -5.19 4.94
CA TYR A 10 1.02 -3.93 5.65
C TYR A 10 -0.02 -3.03 5.00
N ASP A 11 -0.62 -2.15 5.79
CA ASP A 11 -1.51 -1.12 5.30
C ASP A 11 -0.73 -0.14 4.42
N ARG A 12 -1.22 0.08 3.20
CA ARG A 12 -0.74 1.13 2.32
C ARG A 12 -0.93 2.47 2.99
N PHE A 13 0.06 3.36 2.86
CA PHE A 13 0.11 4.54 3.73
C PHE A 13 -0.99 5.55 3.42
N PHE A 14 -1.38 5.71 2.15
CA PHE A 14 -2.18 6.84 1.71
C PHE A 14 -3.67 6.58 1.45
N ASN A 15 -4.11 5.33 1.57
CA ASN A 15 -5.51 4.92 1.39
C ASN A 15 -5.80 3.71 2.31
N TRP A 16 -6.95 3.04 2.14
CA TRP A 16 -7.33 1.88 2.96
C TRP A 16 -6.97 0.55 2.30
N GLU A 17 -5.95 0.54 1.44
CA GLU A 17 -5.46 -0.69 0.84
C GLU A 17 -4.57 -1.50 1.80
N VAL A 18 -4.68 -2.82 1.74
CA VAL A 18 -3.56 -3.68 2.12
C VAL A 18 -2.61 -3.71 0.92
N MET A 19 -1.33 -3.47 1.16
CA MET A 19 -0.34 -3.43 0.09
C MET A 19 -0.07 -4.84 -0.45
N ALA A 20 -0.48 -5.10 -1.69
CA ALA A 20 -0.16 -6.33 -2.42
C ALA A 20 1.12 -6.21 -3.26
N GLY A 21 1.62 -4.99 -3.52
CA GLY A 21 2.85 -4.79 -4.30
C GLY A 21 4.15 -5.22 -3.59
N SER A 22 4.10 -5.45 -2.26
CA SER A 22 5.22 -6.01 -1.50
C SER A 22 4.68 -6.64 -0.21
N TYR A 23 5.00 -7.91 0.02
CA TYR A 23 4.66 -8.67 1.22
C TYR A 23 5.76 -9.70 1.48
N ILE A 24 5.88 -10.17 2.72
CA ILE A 24 6.87 -11.18 3.09
C ILE A 24 6.15 -12.52 3.27
N VAL A 25 6.70 -13.57 2.66
CA VAL A 25 6.13 -14.91 2.66
C VAL A 25 7.15 -15.91 3.23
N LYS A 26 6.73 -16.68 4.21
CA LYS A 26 7.46 -17.84 4.73
C LYS A 26 7.25 -19.02 3.79
N ASN A 27 8.30 -19.79 3.49
CA ASN A 27 8.14 -21.02 2.74
C ASN A 27 7.46 -22.09 3.61
N SER A 28 6.12 -22.19 3.50
CA SER A 28 5.29 -23.16 4.20
C SER A 28 4.15 -23.63 3.30
N LYS A 29 3.52 -24.75 3.65
CA LYS A 29 2.34 -25.25 2.93
C LYS A 29 1.21 -24.21 2.91
N PHE A 30 0.98 -23.53 4.04
CA PHE A 30 -0.04 -22.47 4.14
C PHE A 30 0.21 -21.36 3.14
N SER A 31 1.45 -20.87 3.03
CA SER A 31 1.82 -19.82 2.08
C SER A 31 1.63 -20.23 0.62
N VAL A 32 2.03 -21.45 0.26
CA VAL A 32 1.88 -21.97 -1.11
C VAL A 32 0.40 -22.08 -1.48
N ASP A 33 -0.42 -22.65 -0.60
CA ASP A 33 -1.86 -22.78 -0.82
C ASP A 33 -2.51 -21.38 -0.93
N PHE A 34 -2.18 -20.47 0.00
CA PHE A 34 -2.68 -19.09 -0.01
C PHE A 34 -2.37 -18.37 -1.33
N LEU A 35 -1.12 -18.40 -1.78
CA LEU A 35 -0.71 -17.70 -3.01
C LEU A 35 -1.32 -18.31 -4.26
N THR A 36 -1.47 -19.64 -4.30
CA THR A 36 -2.12 -20.36 -5.40
C THR A 36 -3.60 -19.99 -5.50
N GLU A 37 -4.29 -19.93 -4.36
CA GLU A 37 -5.70 -19.50 -4.32
C GLU A 37 -5.85 -18.02 -4.66
N PHE A 38 -4.94 -17.16 -4.17
CA PHE A 38 -4.97 -15.73 -4.46
C PHE A 38 -4.72 -15.45 -5.94
N SER A 39 -3.79 -16.15 -6.59
CA SER A 39 -3.58 -16.01 -8.04
C SER A 39 -4.81 -16.42 -8.85
N ASN A 40 -5.52 -17.47 -8.42
CA ASN A 40 -6.76 -17.88 -9.07
C ASN A 40 -7.91 -16.88 -8.88
N TYR A 41 -7.81 -15.98 -7.90
CA TYR A 41 -8.81 -14.94 -7.66
C TYR A 41 -8.88 -13.90 -8.78
N GLU A 42 -7.86 -13.80 -9.64
CA GLU A 42 -7.88 -12.96 -10.84
C GLU A 42 -9.10 -13.25 -11.73
N GLN A 43 -9.60 -14.49 -11.74
CA GLN A 43 -10.77 -14.90 -12.52
C GLN A 43 -12.10 -14.37 -11.96
N LYS A 44 -12.09 -13.79 -10.76
CA LYS A 44 -13.29 -13.31 -10.03
C LYS A 44 -13.41 -11.78 -10.01
N LEU A 45 -12.44 -11.07 -10.58
CA LEU A 45 -12.39 -9.61 -10.52
C LEU A 45 -13.57 -8.97 -11.26
N PRO A 46 -14.17 -7.88 -10.73
CA PRO A 46 -15.23 -7.17 -11.42
C PRO A 46 -14.70 -6.42 -12.65
N LYS A 47 -15.61 -6.13 -13.59
CA LYS A 47 -15.28 -5.46 -14.86
C LYS A 47 -14.86 -3.99 -14.69
N GLY A 48 -15.36 -3.32 -13.64
CA GLY A 48 -15.13 -1.91 -13.38
C GLY A 48 -13.76 -1.63 -12.73
N ALA A 49 -13.67 -0.57 -11.94
CA ALA A 49 -12.45 -0.23 -11.20
C ALA A 49 -12.22 -1.24 -10.08
N HIS A 50 -11.39 -2.25 -10.35
CA HIS A 50 -11.15 -3.37 -9.44
C HIS A 50 -9.80 -3.32 -8.70
N GLY A 51 -8.85 -2.48 -9.12
CA GLY A 51 -7.56 -2.30 -8.42
C GLY A 51 -6.59 -3.48 -8.50
N SER A 52 -6.82 -4.42 -9.43
CA SER A 52 -6.05 -5.65 -9.61
C SER A 52 -5.84 -6.42 -8.29
N ASP A 53 -4.62 -6.86 -8.02
CA ASP A 53 -4.21 -7.57 -6.81
C ASP A 53 -4.47 -6.76 -5.52
N ASN A 54 -4.19 -5.45 -5.53
CA ASN A 54 -4.37 -4.58 -4.37
C ASN A 54 -5.84 -4.41 -3.98
N GLY A 55 -6.77 -4.46 -4.95
CA GLY A 55 -8.20 -4.49 -4.66
C GLY A 55 -8.70 -5.88 -4.30
N ALA A 56 -8.19 -6.93 -4.97
CA ALA A 56 -8.62 -8.30 -4.77
C ALA A 56 -8.30 -8.84 -3.36
N ILE A 57 -7.14 -8.48 -2.81
CA ILE A 57 -6.62 -9.03 -1.55
C ILE A 57 -7.58 -8.80 -0.38
N HIS A 58 -8.32 -7.69 -0.36
CA HIS A 58 -9.26 -7.36 0.71
C HIS A 58 -10.39 -8.37 0.81
N LEU A 59 -11.13 -8.57 -0.29
CA LEU A 59 -12.24 -9.51 -0.31
C LEU A 59 -11.73 -10.95 -0.15
N PHE A 60 -10.58 -11.29 -0.74
CA PHE A 60 -9.94 -12.58 -0.55
C PHE A 60 -9.62 -12.87 0.94
N PHE A 61 -9.10 -11.89 1.68
CA PHE A 61 -8.92 -12.02 3.12
C PHE A 61 -10.25 -12.16 3.86
N ALA A 62 -11.21 -11.29 3.54
CA ALA A 62 -12.50 -11.28 4.23
C ALA A 62 -13.24 -12.61 4.06
N ASP A 63 -13.26 -13.18 2.85
CA ASP A 63 -13.87 -14.48 2.56
C ASP A 63 -13.22 -15.62 3.36
N LYS A 64 -11.90 -15.55 3.58
CA LYS A 64 -11.16 -16.56 4.37
C LYS A 64 -11.34 -16.41 5.87
N ILE A 65 -11.42 -15.18 6.37
CA ILE A 65 -11.45 -14.88 7.80
C ILE A 65 -12.88 -14.88 8.34
N PHE A 66 -13.85 -14.44 7.53
CA PHE A 66 -15.26 -14.25 7.90
C PHE A 66 -16.19 -14.89 6.86
N PRO A 67 -16.13 -16.22 6.67
CA PRO A 67 -16.97 -16.89 5.66
C PRO A 67 -18.46 -16.74 5.99
N GLY A 68 -19.24 -16.25 5.02
CA GLY A 68 -20.70 -16.07 5.15
C GLY A 68 -21.12 -14.86 5.98
N ASP A 69 -20.22 -13.92 6.25
CA ASP A 69 -20.52 -12.68 6.96
C ASP A 69 -21.29 -11.68 6.08
N LEU A 70 -22.39 -11.14 6.63
CA LEU A 70 -23.30 -10.24 5.90
C LEU A 70 -22.67 -8.88 5.58
N GLU A 71 -21.78 -8.37 6.44
CA GLU A 71 -21.07 -7.11 6.16
C GLU A 71 -20.06 -7.31 5.03
N VAL A 72 -19.40 -8.48 4.99
CA VAL A 72 -18.51 -8.85 3.87
C VAL A 72 -19.30 -8.93 2.56
N ASP A 73 -20.49 -9.52 2.57
CA ASP A 73 -21.37 -9.58 1.40
C ASP A 73 -21.77 -8.18 0.90
N THR A 74 -22.04 -7.24 1.82
CA THR A 74 -22.33 -5.85 1.48
C THR A 74 -21.12 -5.17 0.83
N CYS A 75 -19.92 -5.31 1.42
CA CYS A 75 -18.70 -4.76 0.82
C CYS A 75 -18.38 -5.42 -0.53
N ARG A 76 -18.72 -6.71 -0.71
CA ARG A 76 -18.59 -7.43 -1.97
C ARG A 76 -19.45 -6.77 -3.05
N GLU A 77 -20.72 -6.50 -2.78
CA GLU A 77 -21.60 -5.81 -3.73
C GLU A 77 -21.02 -4.46 -4.17
N VAL A 78 -20.50 -3.67 -3.22
CA VAL A 78 -19.81 -2.40 -3.52
C VAL A 78 -18.60 -2.62 -4.43
N TYR A 79 -17.82 -3.69 -4.21
CA TYR A 79 -16.68 -4.00 -5.06
C TYR A 79 -17.10 -4.32 -6.49
N TYR A 80 -18.15 -5.13 -6.65
CA TYR A 80 -18.62 -5.56 -7.97
C TYR A 80 -19.25 -4.43 -8.79
N ASN A 81 -19.76 -3.39 -8.12
CA ASN A 81 -20.32 -2.19 -8.74
C ASN A 81 -19.34 -0.98 -8.73
N SER A 82 -18.07 -1.20 -8.41
CA SER A 82 -17.04 -0.15 -8.39
C SER A 82 -16.65 0.29 -9.81
N TRP A 83 -16.86 1.56 -10.16
CA TRP A 83 -16.57 2.08 -11.51
C TRP A 83 -15.38 3.03 -11.58
N ASN A 84 -14.99 3.64 -10.46
CA ASN A 84 -13.89 4.58 -10.40
C ASN A 84 -13.06 4.38 -9.12
N SER A 85 -11.96 5.12 -9.01
CA SER A 85 -11.05 5.03 -7.87
C SER A 85 -11.69 5.41 -6.52
N ALA A 86 -12.72 6.25 -6.52
CA ALA A 86 -13.43 6.62 -5.29
C ALA A 86 -14.34 5.47 -4.81
N ASP A 87 -14.97 4.73 -5.72
CA ASP A 87 -15.76 3.55 -5.38
C ASP A 87 -14.87 2.42 -4.87
N LEU A 88 -13.74 2.18 -5.54
CA LEU A 88 -12.73 1.23 -5.07
C LEU A 88 -12.20 1.61 -3.68
N SER A 89 -12.00 2.91 -3.42
CA SER A 89 -11.60 3.40 -2.09
C SER A 89 -12.69 3.17 -1.03
N ALA A 90 -13.97 3.32 -1.40
CA ALA A 90 -15.10 3.03 -0.52
C ALA A 90 -15.16 1.53 -0.16
N TYR A 91 -15.02 0.66 -1.15
CA TYR A 91 -14.93 -0.80 -0.96
C TYR A 91 -13.76 -1.19 -0.04
N THR A 92 -12.53 -0.73 -0.34
CA THR A 92 -11.37 -1.09 0.49
C THR A 92 -11.55 -0.56 1.92
N GLY A 93 -12.10 0.65 2.07
CA GLY A 93 -12.49 1.21 3.36
C GLY A 93 -13.53 0.37 4.12
N CYS A 94 -14.51 -0.20 3.40
CA CYS A 94 -15.56 -1.08 3.92
C CYS A 94 -14.96 -2.35 4.52
N ILE A 95 -14.17 -3.10 3.74
CA ILE A 95 -13.50 -4.31 4.23
C ILE A 95 -12.51 -4.01 5.37
N ARG A 96 -11.76 -2.90 5.30
CA ARG A 96 -10.90 -2.48 6.42
C ARG A 96 -11.70 -2.05 7.66
N GLY A 97 -12.99 -1.71 7.52
CA GLY A 97 -13.92 -1.54 8.63
C GLY A 97 -14.14 -2.86 9.38
N ILE A 98 -14.47 -3.92 8.65
CA ILE A 98 -14.72 -5.27 9.17
C ILE A 98 -13.47 -5.85 9.84
N LEU A 99 -12.30 -5.74 9.19
CA LEU A 99 -11.03 -6.18 9.78
C LEU A 99 -10.64 -5.38 11.04
N GLY A 100 -11.13 -4.14 11.15
CA GLY A 100 -10.91 -3.28 12.29
C GLY A 100 -9.44 -2.91 12.52
N SER A 101 -9.09 -2.66 13.78
CA SER A 101 -7.72 -2.31 14.20
C SER A 101 -6.81 -3.52 14.45
N ARG A 102 -7.33 -4.74 14.23
CA ARG A 102 -6.59 -5.99 14.38
C ARG A 102 -5.51 -6.08 13.31
N THR A 103 -4.34 -6.54 13.72
CA THR A 103 -3.20 -6.77 12.81
C THR A 103 -2.99 -8.24 12.53
N ASP A 104 -3.48 -9.15 13.37
CA ASP A 104 -3.10 -10.55 13.34
C ASP A 104 -4.34 -11.42 13.12
N PHE A 105 -4.30 -12.28 12.10
CA PHE A 105 -5.39 -13.12 11.61
C PHE A 105 -4.87 -14.55 11.38
N GLY A 106 -4.61 -15.26 12.48
CA GLY A 106 -3.98 -16.59 12.43
C GLY A 106 -2.56 -16.50 11.84
N ASN A 107 -2.35 -17.14 10.68
CA ASN A 107 -1.06 -17.19 10.00
C ASN A 107 -0.71 -15.90 9.23
N ILE A 108 -1.64 -14.92 9.18
CA ILE A 108 -1.48 -13.69 8.40
C ILE A 108 -1.36 -12.51 9.36
N ARG A 109 -0.37 -11.64 9.12
CA ARG A 109 -0.27 -10.32 9.77
C ARG A 109 -0.43 -9.20 8.75
N ILE A 110 -1.17 -8.16 9.10
CA ILE A 110 -1.28 -6.88 8.40
C ILE A 110 -0.74 -5.81 9.34
N MET A 111 0.47 -5.33 9.07
CA MET A 111 1.10 -4.27 9.85
C MET A 111 0.40 -2.92 9.63
N LYS A 112 0.43 -2.06 10.64
CA LYS A 112 -0.20 -0.73 10.57
C LYS A 112 0.57 0.20 9.63
N LYS A 113 -0.11 1.26 9.18
CA LYS A 113 0.48 2.33 8.36
C LYS A 113 1.78 2.84 8.97
N GLY A 114 2.83 2.90 8.16
CA GLY A 114 4.15 3.39 8.59
C GLY A 114 5.01 2.41 9.37
N THR A 115 4.52 1.21 9.65
CA THR A 115 5.31 0.16 10.32
C THR A 115 5.81 -0.93 9.37
N GLY A 116 5.36 -0.92 8.11
CA GLY A 116 5.91 -1.77 7.05
C GLY A 116 7.31 -1.32 6.59
N TRP A 117 7.93 -2.10 5.71
CA TRP A 117 9.31 -1.85 5.22
C TRP A 117 9.39 -0.92 4.01
N SER A 118 8.25 -0.58 3.41
CA SER A 118 8.20 0.22 2.19
C SER A 118 7.18 1.34 2.30
N LYS A 119 7.56 2.53 1.80
CA LYS A 119 6.70 3.71 1.70
C LYS A 119 6.77 4.31 0.31
N ASP A 120 5.65 4.87 -0.16
CA ASP A 120 5.67 5.67 -1.38
C ASP A 120 6.54 6.92 -1.20
N ASP A 121 7.43 7.16 -2.15
CA ASP A 121 8.44 8.23 -2.10
C ASP A 121 7.85 9.63 -1.92
N TRP A 122 6.76 9.89 -2.65
CA TRP A 122 6.13 11.20 -2.71
C TRP A 122 5.59 11.66 -1.36
N LEU A 123 5.35 10.76 -0.40
CA LEU A 123 4.83 11.10 0.93
C LEU A 123 5.72 12.08 1.69
N THR A 124 7.01 12.10 1.40
CA THR A 124 8.01 12.89 2.13
C THR A 124 8.93 13.65 1.17
N SER A 125 8.46 13.99 -0.03
CA SER A 125 9.29 14.60 -1.07
C SER A 125 10.58 13.83 -1.38
N GLY A 126 10.51 12.50 -1.31
CA GLY A 126 11.65 11.60 -1.49
C GLY A 126 12.69 11.60 -0.36
N LEU A 127 12.48 12.38 0.71
CA LEU A 127 13.33 12.29 1.89
C LEU A 127 13.19 10.92 2.57
N TRP A 128 14.31 10.36 3.01
CA TRP A 128 14.37 9.07 3.69
C TRP A 128 15.47 9.08 4.76
N ASN A 129 15.41 8.12 5.68
CA ASN A 129 16.42 7.96 6.73
C ASN A 129 16.78 6.47 6.92
N PRO A 130 18.07 6.08 6.92
CA PRO A 130 18.48 4.67 7.00
C PRO A 130 18.08 3.96 8.31
N ALA A 131 17.83 4.71 9.40
CA ALA A 131 17.38 4.14 10.65
C ALA A 131 15.86 3.85 10.69
N ARG A 132 15.13 4.22 9.62
CA ARG A 132 13.67 4.19 9.53
C ARG A 132 13.18 3.49 8.27
N ASP A 133 13.77 3.85 7.14
CA ASP A 133 13.36 3.45 5.80
C ASP A 133 14.21 2.31 5.28
N PHE A 134 13.55 1.27 4.78
CA PHE A 134 14.20 0.16 4.12
C PHE A 134 14.03 0.24 2.59
N MET A 135 12.82 0.54 2.11
CA MET A 135 12.51 0.62 0.69
C MET A 135 11.61 1.83 0.36
N LEU A 136 11.91 2.49 -0.75
CA LEU A 136 11.04 3.51 -1.35
C LEU A 136 10.30 2.89 -2.53
N HIS A 137 9.00 3.17 -2.62
CA HIS A 137 8.09 2.59 -3.60
C HIS A 137 7.56 3.65 -4.58
N GLY A 138 7.11 3.18 -5.75
CA GLY A 138 6.26 3.95 -6.65
C GLY A 138 7.00 4.74 -7.73
N TRP A 139 8.30 4.52 -7.94
CA TRP A 139 9.05 5.24 -8.97
C TRP A 139 8.72 4.76 -10.38
N LYS A 140 8.26 5.69 -11.22
CA LYS A 140 8.08 5.49 -12.66
C LYS A 140 8.82 6.58 -13.41
N THR A 141 9.61 6.25 -14.42
CA THR A 141 10.45 7.22 -15.15
C THR A 141 9.66 8.43 -15.67
N LYS A 142 8.43 8.23 -16.16
CA LYS A 142 7.54 9.31 -16.64
C LYS A 142 7.09 10.31 -15.56
N GLN A 143 7.29 9.97 -14.30
CA GLN A 143 6.91 10.76 -13.11
C GLN A 143 8.11 11.50 -12.49
N LEU A 144 9.31 11.29 -13.02
CA LEU A 144 10.54 11.91 -12.50
C LEU A 144 10.48 13.44 -12.66
N LYS A 145 10.82 14.15 -11.59
CA LYS A 145 10.95 15.61 -11.56
C LYS A 145 12.39 16.02 -11.28
N THR A 146 12.74 17.22 -11.76
CA THR A 146 14.00 17.87 -11.40
C THR A 146 14.02 18.15 -9.90
N THR A 147 15.03 17.66 -9.21
CA THR A 147 15.24 17.95 -7.79
C THR A 147 15.51 19.45 -7.61
N PRO A 148 14.73 20.18 -6.80
CA PRO A 148 14.96 21.59 -6.48
C PRO A 148 16.37 21.81 -5.94
N SER A 149 16.90 23.03 -6.05
CA SER A 149 18.19 23.41 -5.44
C SER A 149 18.09 23.64 -3.93
N ASP A 150 16.91 24.02 -3.45
CA ASP A 150 16.66 24.30 -2.05
C ASP A 150 16.74 23.06 -1.15
N VAL A 151 16.80 23.29 0.16
CA VAL A 151 16.68 22.24 1.18
C VAL A 151 15.26 21.69 1.14
N LEU A 152 15.13 20.39 0.87
CA LEU A 152 13.86 19.70 0.86
C LEU A 152 13.34 19.52 2.29
N LYS A 153 12.01 19.55 2.41
CA LYS A 153 11.28 19.23 3.64
C LYS A 153 10.40 18.01 3.37
N PRO A 154 10.07 17.19 4.39
CA PRO A 154 9.28 15.99 4.20
C PRO A 154 7.81 16.36 4.01
N ILE A 155 7.46 16.96 2.88
CA ILE A 155 6.11 17.38 2.56
C ILE A 155 5.59 16.47 1.44
N PRO A 156 4.35 15.96 1.53
CA PRO A 156 3.79 15.16 0.45
C PRO A 156 3.77 15.92 -0.88
N MET A 157 4.34 15.32 -1.92
CA MET A 157 4.24 15.76 -3.30
C MET A 157 2.93 15.28 -3.94
N LYS A 158 2.69 15.64 -5.20
CA LYS A 158 1.66 14.95 -5.99
C LYS A 158 2.04 13.47 -6.13
N TYR A 159 1.03 12.58 -6.07
CA TYR A 159 1.22 11.13 -6.05
C TYR A 159 1.98 10.56 -7.26
N ASP A 160 2.08 11.33 -8.34
CA ASP A 160 2.72 11.00 -9.61
C ASP A 160 4.04 11.75 -9.80
N GLN A 161 4.73 12.12 -8.72
CA GLN A 161 5.99 12.85 -8.75
C GLN A 161 7.00 12.29 -7.76
N TRP A 162 8.26 12.26 -8.17
CA TRP A 162 9.38 11.87 -7.33
C TRP A 162 10.68 12.50 -7.84
N TYR A 163 11.71 12.53 -7.00
CA TYR A 163 13.05 13.03 -7.33
C TYR A 163 14.04 11.88 -7.46
N ASN A 164 15.04 12.01 -8.34
CA ASN A 164 16.07 10.98 -8.46
C ASN A 164 16.86 10.89 -7.14
N PRO A 165 16.80 9.74 -6.44
CA PRO A 165 17.41 9.57 -5.14
C PRO A 165 18.87 9.12 -5.24
N LEU A 166 19.35 8.87 -6.45
CA LEU A 166 20.72 8.42 -6.68
C LEU A 166 21.66 9.60 -6.86
N ALA A 167 22.93 9.40 -6.55
CA ALA A 167 23.98 10.40 -6.79
C ALA A 167 24.23 10.67 -8.29
N GLY A 168 23.72 9.82 -9.18
CA GLY A 168 23.86 9.92 -10.63
C GLY A 168 22.60 9.49 -11.39
N PRO A 169 22.65 9.41 -12.73
CA PRO A 169 21.52 8.95 -13.52
C PRO A 169 21.16 7.48 -13.23
N ILE A 170 19.90 7.13 -13.44
CA ILE A 170 19.44 5.74 -13.39
C ILE A 170 19.89 5.04 -14.68
N VAL A 171 20.79 4.07 -14.56
CA VAL A 171 21.32 3.28 -15.67
C VAL A 171 20.94 1.82 -15.42
N VAL A 172 19.86 1.34 -16.03
CA VAL A 172 19.25 0.03 -15.73
C VAL A 172 20.23 -1.13 -15.95
N GLU A 173 21.13 -0.98 -16.92
CA GLU A 173 22.19 -1.95 -17.26
C GLU A 173 23.17 -2.18 -16.09
N ARG A 174 23.20 -1.29 -15.10
CA ARG A 174 23.97 -1.47 -13.87
C ARG A 174 23.26 -2.31 -12.82
N CYS A 175 22.02 -2.75 -13.05
CA CYS A 175 21.27 -3.61 -12.14
C CYS A 175 21.63 -5.09 -12.39
N PHE A 176 22.79 -5.52 -11.88
CA PHE A 176 23.23 -6.92 -11.94
C PHE A 176 23.88 -7.34 -10.62
N ILE A 177 23.87 -8.65 -10.36
CA ILE A 177 24.41 -9.23 -9.14
C ILE A 177 25.89 -8.87 -9.00
N GLY A 178 26.28 -8.31 -7.86
CA GLY A 178 27.65 -7.92 -7.55
C GLY A 178 28.00 -6.46 -7.87
N ASN A 179 27.13 -5.72 -8.57
CA ASN A 179 27.37 -4.30 -8.77
C ASN A 179 26.99 -3.46 -7.53
N THR A 180 27.98 -2.88 -6.87
CA THR A 180 27.81 -2.00 -5.70
C THR A 180 28.07 -0.52 -6.03
N SER A 181 28.07 -0.14 -7.31
CA SER A 181 28.35 1.24 -7.76
C SER A 181 27.21 2.23 -7.51
N TRP A 182 26.03 1.76 -7.11
CA TRP A 182 24.88 2.60 -6.83
C TRP A 182 25.04 3.26 -5.46
N SER A 183 24.85 4.58 -5.42
CA SER A 183 24.84 5.35 -4.18
C SER A 183 23.68 6.32 -4.18
N TYR A 184 23.10 6.53 -3.00
CA TYR A 184 22.07 7.53 -2.79
C TYR A 184 22.68 8.92 -2.68
N THR A 185 21.95 9.93 -3.15
CA THR A 185 22.32 11.33 -2.94
C THR A 185 22.11 11.73 -1.48
N PRO A 186 23.09 12.35 -0.81
CA PRO A 186 22.90 12.85 0.55
C PRO A 186 21.81 13.92 0.64
N ARG A 187 21.43 14.55 -0.48
CA ARG A 187 20.39 15.58 -0.52
C ARG A 187 18.99 15.07 -0.13
N LEU A 188 18.75 13.76 -0.26
CA LEU A 188 17.50 13.14 0.15
C LEU A 188 17.58 12.44 1.51
N LEU A 189 18.70 12.57 2.22
CA LEU A 189 18.78 12.14 3.62
C LEU A 189 18.07 13.18 4.48
N GLY A 190 16.96 12.76 5.09
CA GLY A 190 16.17 13.60 6.00
C GLY A 190 16.40 13.25 7.47
N ASP A 191 16.03 14.19 8.34
CA ASP A 191 15.94 13.94 9.77
C ASP A 191 14.79 12.95 10.07
N ARG A 192 15.08 11.94 10.89
CA ARG A 192 14.11 10.88 11.21
C ARG A 192 12.85 11.46 11.87
N LYS A 193 13.01 12.37 12.83
CA LYS A 193 11.89 12.92 13.59
C LYS A 193 10.96 13.73 12.68
N GLN A 194 11.52 14.57 11.82
CA GLN A 194 10.73 15.35 10.85
C GLN A 194 9.96 14.45 9.87
N ILE A 195 10.58 13.36 9.41
CA ILE A 195 9.92 12.38 8.54
C ILE A 195 8.77 11.68 9.28
N ASP A 196 9.01 11.21 10.50
CA ASP A 196 8.00 10.53 11.32
C ASP A 196 6.82 11.46 11.65
N GLU A 197 7.07 12.73 11.98
CA GLU A 197 6.03 13.73 12.24
C GLU A 197 5.16 13.99 11.00
N SER A 198 5.77 14.18 9.84
CA SER A 198 5.06 14.39 8.57
C SER A 198 4.17 13.19 8.19
N LEU A 199 4.72 11.99 8.33
CA LEU A 199 3.99 10.76 8.03
C LEU A 199 2.84 10.54 9.01
N MET A 200 3.02 10.83 10.29
CA MET A 200 1.94 10.76 11.27
C MET A 200 0.83 11.77 10.97
N GLU A 201 1.18 13.00 10.58
CA GLU A 201 0.20 14.01 10.14
C GLU A 201 -0.57 13.55 8.90
N TYR A 202 0.13 12.98 7.92
CA TYR A 202 -0.49 12.44 6.72
C TYR A 202 -1.41 11.25 7.04
N ALA A 203 -1.00 10.34 7.92
CA ALA A 203 -1.81 9.21 8.36
C ALA A 203 -3.11 9.67 9.04
N ARG A 204 -3.06 10.72 9.88
CA ARG A 204 -4.27 11.32 10.49
C ARG A 204 -5.19 11.94 9.44
N LYS A 205 -4.64 12.55 8.40
CA LYS A 205 -5.44 13.08 7.28
C LYS A 205 -6.15 11.94 6.55
N VAL A 206 -5.42 10.88 6.21
CA VAL A 206 -5.99 9.68 5.56
C VAL A 206 -7.07 9.06 6.42
N ASP A 207 -6.88 8.95 7.74
CA ASP A 207 -7.90 8.38 8.63
C ASP A 207 -9.21 9.20 8.60
N LYS A 208 -9.13 10.53 8.63
CA LYS A 208 -10.30 11.42 8.52
C LYS A 208 -11.03 11.29 7.19
N GLU A 209 -10.30 11.08 6.09
CA GLU A 209 -10.90 10.88 4.76
C GLU A 209 -11.68 9.55 4.67
N LYS A 210 -11.52 8.62 5.63
CA LYS A 210 -12.21 7.32 5.60
C LYS A 210 -13.71 7.51 5.68
N ALA A 211 -14.17 8.39 6.57
CA ALA A 211 -15.59 8.69 6.72
C ALA A 211 -16.21 9.18 5.40
N LYS A 212 -15.49 10.03 4.66
CA LYS A 212 -15.92 10.52 3.34
C LYS A 212 -15.99 9.39 2.32
N SER A 213 -15.00 8.50 2.32
CA SER A 213 -14.99 7.34 1.42
C SER A 213 -16.16 6.39 1.72
N LEU A 214 -16.43 6.11 2.99
CA LEU A 214 -17.55 5.27 3.43
C LEU A 214 -18.92 5.91 3.14
N GLY A 215 -19.00 7.24 3.09
CA GLY A 215 -20.22 7.94 2.66
C GLY A 215 -20.67 7.61 1.23
N ARG A 216 -19.81 7.00 0.40
CA ARG A 216 -20.17 6.56 -0.96
C ARG A 216 -20.89 5.21 -1.00
N LEU A 217 -20.87 4.44 0.09
CA LEU A 217 -21.42 3.07 0.09
C LEU A 217 -22.90 3.06 -0.33
N SER A 218 -23.72 3.95 0.24
CA SER A 218 -25.15 4.02 -0.12
C SER A 218 -25.36 4.38 -1.59
N LEU A 219 -24.58 5.33 -2.12
CA LEU A 219 -24.68 5.75 -3.53
C LEU A 219 -24.44 4.60 -4.50
N ILE A 220 -23.49 3.72 -4.17
CA ILE A 220 -23.13 2.54 -4.98
C ILE A 220 -24.19 1.46 -4.83
N LEU A 221 -24.66 1.19 -3.60
CA LEU A 221 -25.66 0.15 -3.34
C LEU A 221 -27.06 0.51 -3.89
N GLU A 222 -27.40 1.79 -3.95
CA GLU A 222 -28.68 2.25 -4.50
C GLU A 222 -28.69 2.32 -6.04
N ASN A 223 -27.51 2.34 -6.67
CA ASN A 223 -27.34 2.42 -8.13
C ASN A 223 -26.30 1.41 -8.62
N PRO A 224 -26.57 0.09 -8.48
CA PRO A 224 -25.63 -0.97 -8.81
C PRO A 224 -25.26 -1.01 -10.30
#